data_AF-A0A0W0UJL8-F1
#
_entry.id   AF-A0A0W0UJL8-F1
#
_cell.length_a   1.000
_cell.length_b   1.000
_cell.length_c   1.000
_cell.angle_alpha   90.00
_cell.angle_beta   90.00
_cell.angle_gamma   90.00
#
_symmetry.space_group_name_H-M   'P 1'
#
loop_
_entity.id
_entity.type
_entity.pdbx_description
1 polymer ?
#
loop_
_entity_poly.entity_id
_entity_poly.type
_entity_poly.pdbx_seq_one_letter_code
_entity_poly.pdbx_strand_id
1 'polypeptide(L)'
;MQATERYLELLRQGDYLGALQWLKCLVEHYSVADCDADTLLQLAIFELVQHGFSSDDFLHIELLYTLLYEQVPPFVEQIGYYATVFCNAAMQCLVFEENDLLKFYKTPQSLDAKAINEWMQRNPPEFDSAKNSSLLMEKFTALDKSVFNLKKQAQIIRNKINYILQCQATLKEYVIKLANSEDKEGFYPVRQGLINSLYSFIMEKTMITPDVIETLNCFAEKVLKMEPYPWEKEILEKLIIKNKESFFSSFFDLSAGKLQFFVVKVISSILPVVEGEHSEHSPRPE
;
A
#
# COMPACT_ATOMS: atom_id res chain seq x y z
N MET A 1 17.92 5.55 1.39
CA MET A 1 17.48 4.84 2.61
C MET A 1 16.99 3.41 2.31
N GLN A 2 17.34 2.39 3.11
CA GLN A 2 16.86 1.00 2.90
C GLN A 2 15.32 0.87 2.81
N ALA A 3 14.58 1.76 3.46
CA ALA A 3 13.13 1.77 3.36
C ALA A 3 12.61 2.13 1.96
N THR A 4 13.37 2.85 1.11
CA THR A 4 12.96 3.19 -0.26
C THR A 4 12.71 1.94 -1.11
N GLU A 5 13.61 0.95 -1.04
CA GLU A 5 13.45 -0.33 -1.76
C GLU A 5 12.18 -1.08 -1.34
N ARG A 6 11.86 -1.06 -0.04
CA ARG A 6 10.63 -1.66 0.48
C ARG A 6 9.38 -1.00 -0.11
N TYR A 7 9.37 0.32 -0.24
CA TYR A 7 8.22 1.03 -0.81
C TYR A 7 8.11 0.87 -2.33
N LEU A 8 9.22 0.74 -3.04
CA LEU A 8 9.23 0.35 -4.45
C LEU A 8 8.65 -1.05 -4.65
N GLU A 9 8.95 -1.98 -3.75
CA GLU A 9 8.35 -3.31 -3.79
C GLU A 9 6.83 -3.27 -3.57
N LEU A 10 6.34 -2.40 -2.67
CA LEU A 10 4.89 -2.18 -2.51
C LEU A 10 4.25 -1.63 -3.79
N LEU A 11 4.91 -0.69 -4.48
CA LEU A 11 4.47 -0.18 -5.79
C LEU A 11 4.35 -1.32 -6.81
N ARG A 12 5.38 -2.17 -6.91
CA ARG A 12 5.43 -3.34 -7.82
C ARG A 12 4.36 -4.39 -7.52
N GLN A 13 3.92 -4.46 -6.27
CA GLN A 13 2.83 -5.34 -5.82
C GLN A 13 1.44 -4.72 -6.02
N GLY A 14 1.37 -3.44 -6.42
CA GLY A 14 0.13 -2.69 -6.57
C GLY A 14 -0.46 -2.20 -5.24
N ASP A 15 0.32 -2.18 -4.16
CA ASP A 15 -0.04 -1.54 -2.89
C ASP A 15 0.26 -0.05 -2.95
N TYR A 16 -0.58 0.68 -3.68
CA TYR A 16 -0.39 2.13 -3.88
C TYR A 16 -0.53 2.91 -2.57
N LEU A 17 -1.46 2.55 -1.68
CA LEU A 17 -1.57 3.22 -0.39
C LEU A 17 -0.30 3.03 0.44
N GLY A 18 0.26 1.82 0.46
CA GLY A 18 1.52 1.52 1.13
C GLY A 18 2.71 2.22 0.48
N ALA A 19 2.80 2.18 -0.85
CA ALA A 19 3.85 2.84 -1.61
C ALA A 19 3.86 4.36 -1.35
N LEU A 20 2.70 5.01 -1.25
CA LEU A 20 2.61 6.45 -1.00
C LEU A 20 3.04 6.87 0.42
N GLN A 21 3.08 5.94 1.38
CA GLN A 21 3.69 6.22 2.69
C GLN A 21 5.21 6.44 2.61
N TRP A 22 5.84 6.13 1.48
CA TRP A 22 7.23 6.45 1.22
C TRP A 22 7.53 7.93 1.39
N LEU A 23 6.69 8.81 0.84
CA LEU A 23 6.91 10.26 0.89
C LEU A 23 6.81 10.77 2.32
N LYS A 24 5.87 10.24 3.11
CA LYS A 24 5.79 10.51 4.54
C LYS A 24 7.09 10.08 5.25
N CYS A 25 7.60 8.89 4.93
CA CYS A 25 8.86 8.39 5.48
C CYS A 25 10.06 9.28 5.09
N LEU A 26 10.09 9.83 3.87
CA LEU A 26 11.11 10.81 3.47
C LEU A 26 11.03 12.10 4.29
N VAL A 27 9.83 12.65 4.46
CA VAL A 27 9.59 13.86 5.27
C VAL A 27 10.10 13.65 6.70
N GLU A 28 9.78 12.51 7.31
CA GLU A 28 10.23 12.16 8.66
C GLU A 28 11.75 11.93 8.73
N HIS A 29 12.31 11.17 7.78
CA HIS A 29 13.74 10.82 7.77
C HIS A 29 14.64 12.05 7.59
N TYR A 30 14.25 12.94 6.68
CA TYR A 30 15.03 14.14 6.32
C TYR A 30 14.59 15.39 7.10
N SER A 31 13.61 15.26 8.00
CA SER A 31 13.05 16.39 8.78
C SER A 31 12.63 17.56 7.88
N VAL A 32 11.95 17.26 6.79
CA VAL A 32 11.50 18.25 5.80
C VAL A 32 10.42 19.11 6.44
N ALA A 33 10.55 20.43 6.31
CA ALA A 33 9.54 21.36 6.81
C ALA A 33 8.20 21.17 6.07
N ASP A 34 7.10 21.41 6.79
CA ASP A 34 5.77 21.41 6.19
C ASP A 34 5.73 22.37 4.99
N CYS A 35 5.15 21.91 3.87
CA CYS A 35 4.99 22.64 2.61
C CYS A 35 6.26 22.91 1.78
N ASP A 36 7.42 22.31 2.10
CA ASP A 36 8.61 22.40 1.23
C ASP A 36 8.55 21.36 0.10
N ALA A 37 7.73 21.66 -0.91
CA ALA A 37 7.46 20.77 -2.02
C ALA A 37 8.68 20.54 -2.92
N ASP A 38 9.51 21.57 -3.12
CA ASP A 38 10.69 21.49 -3.95
C ASP A 38 11.73 20.56 -3.31
N THR A 39 12.00 20.72 -2.01
CA THR A 39 12.90 19.81 -1.28
C THR A 39 12.37 18.39 -1.32
N LEU A 40 11.08 18.17 -1.04
CA LEU A 40 10.52 16.81 -1.05
C LEU A 40 10.65 16.15 -2.44
N LEU A 41 10.44 16.90 -3.51
CA LEU A 41 10.63 16.39 -4.87
C LEU A 41 12.09 16.02 -5.15
N GLN A 42 13.05 16.87 -4.77
CA GLN A 42 14.48 16.56 -4.96
C GLN A 42 14.92 15.33 -4.16
N LEU A 43 14.44 15.20 -2.92
CA LEU A 43 14.67 14.02 -2.09
C LEU A 43 14.09 12.76 -2.73
N ALA A 44 12.86 12.84 -3.24
CA ALA A 44 12.21 11.72 -3.91
C ALA A 44 13.01 11.29 -5.15
N ILE A 45 13.42 12.23 -6.01
CA ILE A 45 14.23 11.93 -7.20
C ILE A 45 15.55 11.28 -6.78
N PHE A 46 16.26 11.87 -5.81
CA PHE A 46 17.52 11.36 -5.31
C PHE A 46 17.39 9.90 -4.82
N GLU A 47 16.41 9.63 -3.97
CA GLU A 47 16.19 8.32 -3.39
C GLU A 47 15.83 7.26 -4.44
N LEU A 48 15.02 7.59 -5.44
CA LEU A 48 14.72 6.69 -6.56
C LEU A 48 15.97 6.35 -7.36
N VAL A 49 16.82 7.34 -7.65
CA VAL A 49 18.09 7.14 -8.37
C VAL A 49 19.04 6.24 -7.58
N GLN A 50 19.14 6.40 -6.26
CA GLN A 50 20.02 5.56 -5.44
C GLN A 50 19.50 4.12 -5.30
N HIS A 51 18.18 3.91 -5.29
CA HIS A 51 17.56 2.63 -4.94
C HIS A 51 16.98 1.85 -6.13
N GLY A 52 17.46 2.13 -7.34
CA GLY A 52 17.22 1.27 -8.50
C GLY A 52 15.78 1.30 -9.01
N PHE A 53 15.12 2.44 -8.92
CA PHE A 53 13.95 2.71 -9.76
C PHE A 53 14.38 2.65 -11.23
N SER A 54 13.60 1.97 -12.06
CA SER A 54 13.94 1.70 -13.47
C SER A 54 12.72 1.76 -14.37
N SER A 55 12.93 1.69 -15.67
CA SER A 55 11.86 1.60 -16.67
C SER A 55 10.83 0.48 -16.40
N ASP A 56 11.24 -0.61 -15.75
CA ASP A 56 10.35 -1.74 -15.41
C ASP A 56 9.26 -1.34 -14.39
N ASP A 57 9.54 -0.31 -13.59
CA ASP A 57 8.61 0.23 -12.60
C ASP A 57 7.56 1.17 -13.21
N PHE A 58 7.77 1.59 -14.46
CA PHE A 58 7.00 2.68 -15.06
C PHE A 58 5.52 2.35 -15.25
N LEU A 59 5.19 1.10 -15.60
CA LEU A 59 3.79 0.67 -15.71
C LEU A 59 3.01 0.91 -14.40
N HIS A 60 3.66 0.75 -13.26
CA HIS A 60 3.05 1.01 -11.96
C HIS A 60 2.84 2.52 -11.73
N ILE A 61 3.74 3.35 -12.22
CA ILE A 61 3.59 4.82 -12.18
C ILE A 61 2.46 5.28 -13.10
N GLU A 62 2.31 4.69 -14.29
CA GLU A 62 1.19 5.00 -15.18
C GLU A 62 -0.16 4.65 -14.55
N LEU A 63 -0.23 3.52 -13.82
CA LEU A 63 -1.41 3.15 -13.04
C LEU A 63 -1.66 4.12 -11.88
N LEU A 64 -0.61 4.51 -11.13
CA LEU A 64 -0.72 5.50 -10.06
C LEU A 64 -1.23 6.85 -10.60
N TYR A 65 -0.68 7.31 -11.71
CA TYR A 65 -1.10 8.54 -12.37
C TYR A 65 -2.56 8.44 -12.86
N THR A 66 -2.93 7.31 -13.45
CA THR A 66 -4.33 7.06 -13.85
C THR A 66 -5.28 7.20 -12.65
N LEU A 67 -4.94 6.58 -11.51
CA LEU A 67 -5.74 6.65 -10.28
C LEU A 67 -5.89 8.08 -9.73
N LEU A 68 -4.86 8.93 -9.91
CA LEU A 68 -4.87 10.31 -9.44
C LEU A 68 -5.89 11.19 -10.19
N TYR A 69 -6.09 10.94 -11.48
CA TYR A 69 -6.94 11.76 -12.35
C TYR A 69 -8.24 11.08 -12.78
N GLU A 70 -8.64 10.00 -12.10
CA GLU A 70 -9.98 9.45 -12.25
C GLU A 70 -11.06 10.43 -11.73
N GLN A 71 -12.31 10.28 -12.19
CA GLN A 71 -13.42 11.14 -11.77
C GLN A 71 -13.68 11.13 -10.26
N VAL A 72 -13.34 10.02 -9.59
CA VAL A 72 -13.44 9.85 -8.14
C VAL A 72 -12.13 9.23 -7.67
N PRO A 73 -11.08 10.04 -7.49
CA PRO A 73 -9.76 9.53 -7.14
C PRO A 73 -9.80 8.93 -5.73
N PRO A 74 -9.17 7.77 -5.51
CA PRO A 74 -9.12 7.15 -4.18
C PRO A 74 -8.16 7.89 -3.23
N PHE A 75 -7.29 8.75 -3.76
CA PHE A 75 -6.31 9.51 -3.02
C PHE A 75 -6.82 10.93 -2.81
N VAL A 76 -7.03 11.31 -1.55
CA VAL A 76 -7.48 12.65 -1.14
C VAL A 76 -6.41 13.36 -0.32
N GLU A 77 -6.46 14.69 -0.34
CA GLU A 77 -5.61 15.56 0.49
C GLU A 77 -4.11 15.22 0.39
N GLN A 78 -3.47 14.93 1.53
CA GLN A 78 -2.04 14.65 1.63
C GLN A 78 -1.60 13.44 0.78
N ILE A 79 -2.45 12.41 0.65
CA ILE A 79 -2.12 11.21 -0.13
C ILE A 79 -2.10 11.54 -1.62
N GLY A 80 -3.05 12.38 -2.08
CA GLY A 80 -3.06 12.88 -3.46
C GLY A 80 -1.82 13.72 -3.76
N TYR A 81 -1.42 14.58 -2.83
CA TYR A 81 -0.17 15.35 -2.96
C TYR A 81 1.07 14.43 -3.07
N TYR A 82 1.20 13.42 -2.21
CA TYR A 82 2.31 12.46 -2.29
C TYR A 82 2.33 11.68 -3.61
N ALA A 83 1.16 11.33 -4.15
CA ALA A 83 1.06 10.67 -5.45
C ALA A 83 1.58 11.57 -6.57
N THR A 84 1.23 12.86 -6.57
CA THR A 84 1.76 13.84 -7.53
C THR A 84 3.28 13.93 -7.44
N VAL A 85 3.84 14.06 -6.24
CA VAL A 85 5.30 14.12 -6.04
C VAL A 85 5.99 12.85 -6.54
N PHE A 86 5.43 11.68 -6.25
CA PHE A 86 5.98 10.40 -6.72
C PHE A 86 5.97 10.34 -8.26
N CYS A 87 4.85 10.65 -8.90
CA CYS A 87 4.77 10.67 -10.37
C CYS A 87 5.81 11.63 -10.97
N ASN A 88 5.96 12.84 -10.41
CA ASN A 88 6.95 13.81 -10.88
C ASN A 88 8.39 13.30 -10.72
N ALA A 89 8.70 12.72 -9.56
CA ALA A 89 10.02 12.15 -9.30
C ALA A 89 10.35 10.99 -10.25
N ALA A 90 9.37 10.12 -10.50
CA ALA A 90 9.50 9.00 -11.43
C ALA A 90 9.71 9.45 -12.87
N MET A 91 8.98 10.47 -13.35
CA MET A 91 9.20 11.05 -14.68
C MET A 91 10.62 11.60 -14.82
N GLN A 92 11.12 12.30 -13.80
CA GLN A 92 12.49 12.82 -13.82
C GLN A 92 13.52 11.69 -13.83
N CYS A 93 13.29 10.60 -13.10
CA CYS A 93 14.17 9.43 -13.13
C CYS A 93 14.19 8.77 -14.50
N LEU A 94 13.05 8.67 -15.18
CA LEU A 94 12.99 8.13 -16.55
C LEU A 94 13.77 9.00 -17.53
N VAL A 95 13.65 10.34 -17.43
CA VAL A 95 14.46 11.26 -18.23
C VAL A 95 15.96 11.06 -17.97
N PHE A 96 16.35 10.86 -16.71
CA PHE A 96 17.75 10.57 -16.38
C PHE A 96 18.23 9.23 -16.89
N GLU A 97 17.39 8.20 -16.88
CA GLU A 97 17.72 6.87 -17.41
C GLU A 97 17.97 6.92 -18.92
N GLU A 98 17.03 7.47 -19.69
CA GLU A 98 17.12 7.51 -21.15
C GLU A 98 18.22 8.43 -21.70
N ASN A 99 18.76 9.31 -20.86
CA ASN A 99 19.85 10.23 -21.22
C ASN A 99 21.18 9.87 -20.53
N ASP A 100 21.31 8.65 -19.99
CA ASP A 100 22.52 8.16 -19.33
C ASP A 100 23.01 8.99 -18.12
N LEU A 101 22.10 9.74 -17.48
CA LEU A 101 22.39 10.66 -16.37
C LEU A 101 22.33 10.01 -14.99
N LEU A 102 21.79 8.80 -14.86
CA LEU A 102 21.70 8.11 -13.56
C LEU A 102 23.06 8.01 -12.87
N LYS A 103 24.14 7.73 -13.62
CA LYS A 103 25.50 7.65 -13.07
C LYS A 103 26.01 8.98 -12.51
N PHE A 104 25.56 10.11 -13.06
CA PHE A 104 25.95 11.44 -12.61
C PHE A 104 25.31 11.79 -11.25
N TYR A 105 24.07 11.37 -11.03
CA TYR A 105 23.32 11.62 -9.79
C TYR A 105 23.51 10.54 -8.72
N LYS A 106 23.97 9.34 -9.07
CA LYS A 106 24.33 8.30 -8.11
C LYS A 106 25.52 8.70 -7.24
N THR A 107 25.46 8.37 -5.96
CA THR A 107 26.56 8.57 -5.02
C THR A 107 26.54 7.51 -3.92
N PRO A 108 27.71 7.02 -3.47
CA PRO A 108 27.78 6.14 -2.30
C PRO A 108 27.67 6.89 -0.97
N GLN A 109 27.68 8.23 -0.99
CA GLN A 109 27.66 9.05 0.22
C GLN A 109 26.26 9.14 0.80
N SER A 110 26.16 9.03 2.13
CA SER A 110 24.96 9.42 2.86
C SER A 110 24.96 10.94 2.99
N LEU A 111 23.92 11.58 2.45
CA LEU A 111 23.75 13.02 2.41
C LEU A 111 22.54 13.41 3.26
N ASP A 112 22.61 14.58 3.91
CA ASP A 112 21.44 15.19 4.55
C ASP A 112 20.56 15.92 3.52
N ALA A 113 19.41 16.43 3.96
CA ALA A 113 18.45 17.08 3.06
C ALA A 113 19.04 18.26 2.28
N LYS A 114 19.87 19.07 2.94
CA LYS A 114 20.49 20.24 2.33
C LYS A 114 21.53 19.82 1.29
N ALA A 115 22.38 18.86 1.63
CA ALA A 115 23.39 18.32 0.73
C ALA A 115 22.75 17.61 -0.46
N ILE A 116 21.61 16.92 -0.28
CA ILE A 116 20.85 16.33 -1.40
C ILE A 116 20.32 17.43 -2.33
N ASN A 117 19.72 18.49 -1.80
CA ASN A 117 19.26 19.61 -2.61
C ASN A 117 20.41 20.22 -3.44
N GLU A 118 21.55 20.48 -2.81
CA GLU A 118 22.75 20.98 -3.51
C GLU A 118 23.26 19.96 -4.55
N TRP A 119 23.21 18.67 -4.24
CA TRP A 119 23.63 17.58 -5.13
C TRP A 119 22.76 17.48 -6.37
N MET A 120 21.44 17.66 -6.23
CA MET A 120 20.47 17.56 -7.31
C MET A 120 20.43 18.81 -8.20
N GLN A 121 20.89 19.96 -7.71
CA GLN A 121 21.00 21.21 -8.48
C GLN A 121 22.21 21.24 -9.44
N ARG A 122 23.06 20.21 -9.43
CA ARG A 122 24.19 20.11 -10.37
C ARG A 122 23.67 19.87 -11.78
N ASN A 123 24.30 20.55 -12.75
CA ASN A 123 24.00 20.37 -14.17
C ASN A 123 25.01 19.40 -14.81
N PRO A 124 24.57 18.32 -15.45
CA PRO A 124 25.44 17.48 -16.25
C PRO A 124 25.99 18.26 -17.46
N PRO A 125 27.22 17.97 -17.91
CA PRO A 125 27.70 18.48 -19.19
C PRO A 125 26.72 18.09 -20.30
N GLU A 126 26.37 19.04 -21.19
CA GLU A 126 25.48 18.80 -22.34
C GLU A 126 24.01 18.46 -22.02
N PHE A 127 23.59 18.65 -20.76
CA PHE A 127 22.21 18.52 -20.35
C PHE A 127 21.76 19.75 -19.55
N ASP A 128 21.19 20.72 -20.26
CA ASP A 128 20.70 21.96 -19.65
C ASP A 128 19.23 21.84 -19.19
N SER A 129 18.80 22.85 -18.44
CA SER A 129 17.44 22.93 -17.90
C SER A 129 16.36 23.01 -18.99
N ALA A 130 16.68 23.62 -20.13
CA ALA A 130 15.74 23.73 -21.25
C ALA A 130 15.46 22.36 -21.89
N LYS A 131 16.52 21.58 -22.13
CA LYS A 131 16.44 20.20 -22.60
C LYS A 131 15.71 19.32 -21.58
N ASN A 132 16.02 19.43 -20.29
CA ASN A 132 15.31 18.68 -19.24
C ASN A 132 13.80 18.95 -19.27
N SER A 133 13.42 20.23 -19.33
CA SER A 133 12.02 20.65 -19.35
C SER A 133 11.28 20.13 -20.58
N SER A 134 11.91 20.16 -21.75
CA SER A 134 11.33 19.61 -22.98
C SER A 134 11.09 18.11 -22.88
N LEU A 135 12.07 17.35 -22.39
CA LEU A 135 11.96 15.90 -22.25
C LEU A 135 10.93 15.50 -21.19
N LEU A 136 10.86 16.21 -20.06
CA LEU A 136 9.81 16.00 -19.06
C LEU A 136 8.42 16.22 -19.67
N MET A 137 8.24 17.29 -20.44
CA MET A 137 6.97 17.57 -21.11
C MET A 137 6.55 16.43 -22.06
N GLU A 138 7.51 15.85 -22.79
CA GLU A 138 7.26 14.66 -23.61
C GLU A 138 6.82 13.46 -22.75
N LYS A 139 7.45 13.24 -21.58
CA LYS A 139 7.07 12.15 -20.66
C LYS A 139 5.67 12.33 -20.10
N PHE A 140 5.32 13.53 -19.64
CA PHE A 140 3.95 13.80 -19.17
C PHE A 140 2.92 13.69 -20.28
N THR A 141 3.25 14.13 -21.50
CA THR A 141 2.36 13.97 -22.67
C THR A 141 2.13 12.49 -23.01
N ALA A 142 3.14 11.63 -22.84
CA ALA A 142 3.00 10.19 -23.01
C ALA A 142 2.15 9.56 -21.90
N LEU A 143 2.39 9.98 -20.65
CA LEU A 143 1.66 9.55 -19.46
C LEU A 143 0.16 9.88 -19.55
N ASP A 144 -0.19 11.10 -19.98
CA ASP A 144 -1.57 11.50 -20.22
C ASP A 144 -2.28 10.61 -21.25
N LYS A 145 -1.55 10.12 -22.25
CA LYS A 145 -2.09 9.22 -23.27
C LYS A 145 -2.29 7.80 -22.75
N SER A 146 -1.47 7.33 -21.81
CA SER A 146 -1.58 5.95 -21.30
C SER A 146 -2.77 5.75 -20.34
N VAL A 147 -3.27 6.83 -19.72
CA VAL A 147 -4.47 6.83 -18.86
C VAL A 147 -5.66 6.10 -19.48
N PHE A 148 -5.92 6.30 -20.78
CA PHE A 148 -7.05 5.66 -21.45
C PHE A 148 -6.92 4.14 -21.52
N ASN A 149 -5.70 3.65 -21.76
CA ASN A 149 -5.42 2.22 -21.92
C ASN A 149 -5.48 1.47 -20.59
N LEU A 150 -5.11 2.15 -19.49
CA LEU A 150 -5.00 1.54 -18.17
C LEU A 150 -6.26 1.68 -17.31
N LYS A 151 -7.26 2.43 -17.77
CA LYS A 151 -8.50 2.74 -17.04
C LYS A 151 -9.18 1.52 -16.42
N LYS A 152 -9.26 0.39 -17.14
CA LYS A 152 -9.89 -0.84 -16.60
C LYS A 152 -9.10 -1.42 -15.42
N GLN A 153 -7.77 -1.43 -15.53
CA GLN A 153 -6.90 -1.95 -14.48
C GLN A 153 -6.89 -1.01 -13.27
N ALA A 154 -6.81 0.30 -13.52
CA ALA A 154 -6.93 1.32 -12.48
C ALA A 154 -8.26 1.22 -11.73
N GLN A 155 -9.39 1.02 -12.42
CA GLN A 155 -10.69 0.82 -11.77
C GLN A 155 -10.72 -0.38 -10.81
N ILE A 156 -10.05 -1.49 -11.15
CA ILE A 156 -9.96 -2.67 -10.27
C ILE A 156 -9.14 -2.34 -9.02
N ILE A 157 -8.00 -1.66 -9.20
CA ILE A 157 -7.14 -1.21 -8.11
C ILE A 157 -7.88 -0.21 -7.22
N ARG A 158 -8.61 0.73 -7.80
CA ARG A 158 -9.44 1.69 -7.08
C ARG A 158 -10.47 0.99 -6.21
N ASN A 159 -11.14 -0.04 -6.74
CA ASN A 159 -12.13 -0.79 -5.97
C ASN A 159 -11.48 -1.47 -4.74
N LYS A 160 -10.25 -1.98 -4.87
CA LYS A 160 -9.47 -2.52 -3.72
C LYS A 160 -9.18 -1.45 -2.69
N ILE A 161 -8.67 -0.30 -3.12
CA ILE A 161 -8.32 0.82 -2.24
C ILE A 161 -9.57 1.34 -1.53
N ASN A 162 -10.65 1.58 -2.26
CA ASN A 162 -11.90 2.06 -1.69
C ASN A 162 -12.49 1.07 -0.69
N TYR A 163 -12.37 -0.23 -0.95
CA TYR A 163 -12.85 -1.24 -0.02
C TYR A 163 -12.11 -1.19 1.33
N ILE A 164 -10.77 -1.11 1.33
CA ILE A 164 -10.02 -0.99 2.60
C ILE A 164 -10.36 0.31 3.33
N LEU A 165 -10.45 1.44 2.62
CA LEU A 165 -10.83 2.72 3.21
C LEU A 165 -12.25 2.68 3.79
N GLN A 166 -13.18 2.01 3.11
CA GLN A 166 -14.54 1.81 3.60
C GLN A 166 -14.58 0.94 4.85
N CYS A 167 -13.79 -0.14 4.91
CA CYS A 167 -13.66 -0.96 6.13
C CYS A 167 -13.13 -0.13 7.30
N GLN A 168 -12.09 0.67 7.07
CA GLN A 168 -11.52 1.57 8.08
C GLN A 168 -12.56 2.59 8.61
N ALA A 169 -13.29 3.25 7.70
CA ALA A 169 -14.34 4.20 8.08
C ALA A 169 -15.48 3.53 8.85
N THR A 170 -15.93 2.37 8.39
CA THR A 170 -17.02 1.59 9.00
C THR A 170 -16.66 1.12 10.40
N LEU A 171 -15.43 0.61 10.60
CA LEU A 171 -14.95 0.17 11.91
C LEU A 171 -14.74 1.35 12.86
N LYS A 172 -14.27 2.49 12.37
CA LYS A 172 -14.17 3.73 13.16
C LYS A 172 -15.55 4.15 13.67
N GLU A 173 -16.55 4.17 12.80
CA GLU A 173 -17.93 4.48 13.17
C GLU A 173 -18.46 3.50 14.21
N TYR A 174 -18.20 2.20 14.03
CA TYR A 174 -18.58 1.17 14.99
C TYR A 174 -17.96 1.43 16.36
N VAL A 175 -16.63 1.56 16.45
CA VAL A 175 -15.93 1.81 17.73
C VAL A 175 -16.55 3.01 18.46
N ILE A 176 -16.82 4.10 17.75
CA ILE A 176 -17.42 5.32 18.33
C ILE A 176 -18.85 5.05 18.82
N LYS A 177 -19.70 4.41 18.00
CA LYS A 177 -21.09 4.11 18.37
C LYS A 177 -21.18 3.15 19.55
N LEU A 178 -20.32 2.13 19.58
CA LEU A 178 -20.27 1.17 20.69
C LEU A 178 -19.77 1.82 21.98
N ALA A 179 -18.75 2.68 21.91
CA ALA A 179 -18.27 3.40 23.10
C ALA A 179 -19.36 4.27 23.74
N ASN A 180 -20.23 4.85 22.90
CA ASN A 180 -21.31 5.76 23.28
C ASN A 180 -22.66 5.08 23.53
N SER A 181 -22.75 3.74 23.53
CA SER A 181 -24.01 3.06 23.86
C SER A 181 -24.40 3.29 25.32
N GLU A 182 -25.69 3.53 25.57
CA GLU A 182 -26.23 3.72 26.91
C GLU A 182 -26.28 2.41 27.69
N ASP A 183 -26.60 1.31 27.00
CA ASP A 183 -26.57 -0.03 27.53
C ASP A 183 -25.17 -0.63 27.37
N LYS A 184 -24.60 -1.11 28.49
CA LYS A 184 -23.25 -1.68 28.59
C LYS A 184 -23.24 -3.01 29.34
N GLU A 185 -24.37 -3.70 29.38
CA GLU A 185 -24.50 -4.99 30.05
C GLU A 185 -24.07 -6.17 29.17
N GLY A 186 -24.02 -7.36 29.76
CA GLY A 186 -23.75 -8.62 29.06
C GLY A 186 -22.38 -8.66 28.37
N PHE A 187 -22.37 -9.03 27.09
CA PHE A 187 -21.14 -9.19 26.29
C PHE A 187 -20.50 -7.87 25.84
N TYR A 188 -21.03 -6.71 26.24
CA TYR A 188 -20.53 -5.40 25.83
C TYR A 188 -18.99 -5.25 25.94
N PRO A 189 -18.34 -5.54 27.10
CA PRO A 189 -16.90 -5.36 27.22
C PRO A 189 -16.09 -6.22 26.25
N VAL A 190 -16.60 -7.43 25.96
CA VAL A 190 -15.97 -8.38 25.04
C VAL A 190 -16.12 -7.90 23.59
N ARG A 191 -17.31 -7.45 23.18
CA ARG A 191 -17.54 -6.86 21.85
C ARG A 191 -16.67 -5.63 21.66
N GLN A 192 -16.58 -4.76 22.66
CA GLN A 192 -15.75 -3.57 22.61
C GLN A 192 -14.27 -3.91 22.46
N GLY A 193 -13.74 -4.87 23.23
CA GLY A 193 -12.36 -5.33 23.09
C GLY A 193 -12.06 -5.93 21.71
N LEU A 194 -12.96 -6.75 21.18
CA LEU A 194 -12.80 -7.37 19.86
C LEU A 194 -12.84 -6.33 18.74
N ILE A 195 -13.80 -5.41 18.75
CA ILE A 195 -13.94 -4.40 17.70
C ILE A 195 -12.80 -3.38 17.74
N ASN A 196 -12.32 -3.01 18.93
CA ASN A 196 -11.11 -2.18 19.05
C ASN A 196 -9.88 -2.89 18.47
N SER A 197 -9.72 -4.19 18.75
CA SER A 197 -8.61 -4.97 18.19
C SER A 197 -8.68 -5.08 16.66
N LEU A 198 -9.88 -5.33 16.13
CA LEU A 198 -10.10 -5.36 14.68
C LEU A 198 -9.85 -3.99 14.04
N TYR A 199 -10.31 -2.92 14.68
CA TYR A 199 -10.09 -1.55 14.23
C TYR A 199 -8.59 -1.25 14.14
N SER A 200 -7.84 -1.49 15.22
CA SER A 200 -6.38 -1.33 15.21
C SER A 200 -5.72 -2.14 14.10
N PHE A 201 -6.10 -3.42 13.93
CA PHE A 201 -5.57 -4.28 12.87
C PHE A 201 -5.83 -3.70 11.47
N ILE A 202 -7.05 -3.25 11.17
CA ILE A 202 -7.44 -2.75 9.85
C ILE A 202 -6.87 -1.36 9.54
N MET A 203 -6.70 -0.50 10.55
CA MET A 203 -6.08 0.81 10.38
C MET A 203 -4.62 0.74 9.94
N GLU A 204 -3.92 -0.36 10.22
CA GLU A 204 -2.55 -0.61 9.78
C GLU A 204 -2.47 -1.18 8.35
N LYS A 205 -3.59 -1.59 7.74
CA LYS A 205 -3.59 -2.22 6.41
C LYS A 205 -3.78 -1.20 5.30
N THR A 206 -2.98 -1.35 4.27
CA THR A 206 -2.98 -0.52 3.05
C THR A 206 -3.56 -1.28 1.85
N MET A 207 -3.62 -2.61 1.92
CA MET A 207 -4.18 -3.48 0.89
C MET A 207 -5.06 -4.56 1.50
N ILE A 208 -6.08 -4.97 0.75
CA ILE A 208 -6.84 -6.18 1.02
C ILE A 208 -6.08 -7.40 0.51
N THR A 209 -5.75 -8.30 1.43
CA THR A 209 -5.20 -9.62 1.15
C THR A 209 -6.17 -10.70 1.64
N PRO A 210 -6.00 -11.97 1.22
CA PRO A 210 -6.80 -13.08 1.74
C PRO A 210 -6.81 -13.14 3.28
N ASP A 211 -5.66 -12.95 3.92
CA ASP A 211 -5.51 -12.99 5.38
C ASP A 211 -6.27 -11.83 6.06
N VAL A 212 -6.29 -10.65 5.44
CA VAL A 212 -7.05 -9.49 5.95
C VAL A 212 -8.54 -9.80 5.93
N ILE A 213 -9.06 -10.39 4.85
CA ILE A 213 -10.48 -10.78 4.72
C ILE A 213 -10.83 -11.87 5.72
N GLU A 214 -9.97 -12.87 5.85
CA GLU A 214 -10.20 -13.96 6.80
C GLU A 214 -10.27 -13.44 8.24
N THR A 215 -9.35 -12.54 8.61
CA THR A 215 -9.35 -11.87 9.90
C THR A 215 -10.64 -11.06 10.10
N LEU A 216 -11.02 -10.25 9.12
CA LEU A 216 -12.26 -9.45 9.14
C LEU A 216 -13.50 -10.33 9.40
N ASN A 217 -13.66 -11.39 8.61
CA ASN A 217 -14.78 -12.32 8.76
C ASN A 217 -14.76 -13.04 10.12
N CYS A 218 -13.59 -13.50 10.58
CA CYS A 218 -13.45 -14.20 11.86
C CYS A 218 -13.90 -13.32 13.04
N PHE A 219 -13.47 -12.06 13.07
CA PHE A 219 -13.91 -11.11 14.09
C PHE A 219 -15.40 -10.83 13.98
N ALA A 220 -15.91 -10.56 12.78
CA ALA A 220 -17.31 -10.23 12.58
C ALA A 220 -18.23 -11.39 13.00
N GLU A 221 -17.90 -12.63 12.63
CA GLU A 221 -18.63 -13.83 13.03
C GLU A 221 -18.61 -14.08 14.54
N LYS A 222 -17.48 -13.79 15.22
CA LYS A 222 -17.42 -13.88 16.69
C LYS A 222 -18.35 -12.86 17.34
N VAL A 223 -18.36 -11.63 16.86
CA VAL A 223 -19.21 -10.57 17.41
C VAL A 223 -20.70 -10.85 17.14
N LEU A 224 -21.05 -11.43 16.00
CA LEU A 224 -22.42 -11.86 15.70
C LEU A 224 -22.99 -12.89 16.70
N LYS A 225 -22.12 -13.67 17.35
CA LYS A 225 -22.50 -14.66 18.37
C LYS A 225 -22.63 -14.06 19.78
N MET A 226 -22.36 -12.76 19.96
CA MET A 226 -22.31 -12.07 21.26
C MET A 226 -23.51 -11.14 21.49
N GLU A 227 -24.68 -11.51 20.98
CA GLU A 227 -25.92 -10.72 21.11
C GLU A 227 -25.74 -9.22 20.75
N PRO A 228 -25.21 -8.90 19.55
CA PRO A 228 -24.99 -7.51 19.16
C PRO A 228 -26.32 -6.77 18.95
N TYR A 229 -26.30 -5.46 19.17
CA TYR A 229 -27.42 -4.57 18.88
C TYR A 229 -27.83 -4.65 17.40
N PRO A 230 -29.08 -4.30 17.05
CA PRO A 230 -29.53 -4.32 15.65
C PRO A 230 -28.61 -3.51 14.71
N TRP A 231 -28.17 -2.33 15.15
CA TRP A 231 -27.25 -1.48 14.38
C TRP A 231 -25.85 -2.10 14.22
N GLU A 232 -25.36 -2.86 15.23
CA GLU A 232 -24.09 -3.59 15.14
C GLU A 232 -24.18 -4.66 14.04
N LYS A 233 -25.31 -5.38 13.95
CA LYS A 233 -25.54 -6.40 12.91
C LYS A 233 -25.49 -5.79 11.51
N GLU A 234 -26.16 -4.66 11.30
CA GLU A 234 -26.13 -3.95 10.00
C GLU A 234 -24.73 -3.54 9.57
N ILE A 235 -23.88 -3.15 10.53
CA ILE A 235 -22.47 -2.81 10.27
C ILE A 235 -21.67 -4.08 9.95
N LEU A 236 -21.81 -5.13 10.75
CA LEU A 236 -21.08 -6.39 10.58
C LEU A 236 -21.41 -7.07 9.24
N GLU A 237 -22.67 -7.01 8.80
CA GLU A 237 -23.09 -7.53 7.50
C GLU A 237 -22.43 -6.83 6.32
N LYS A 238 -22.11 -5.53 6.43
CA LYS A 238 -21.37 -4.77 5.41
C LYS A 238 -19.89 -5.14 5.37
N LEU A 239 -19.33 -5.59 6.50
CA LEU A 239 -17.92 -5.98 6.62
C LEU A 239 -17.66 -7.43 6.15
N ILE A 240 -18.64 -8.32 6.30
CA ILE A 240 -18.47 -9.74 5.97
C ILE A 240 -18.53 -9.97 4.46
N ILE A 241 -17.47 -10.58 3.91
CA ILE A 241 -17.48 -11.12 2.54
C ILE A 241 -18.01 -12.55 2.59
N LYS A 242 -19.25 -12.75 2.12
CA LYS A 242 -19.96 -14.05 2.16
C LYS A 242 -19.53 -15.03 1.05
N ASN A 243 -19.14 -14.54 -0.13
CA ASN A 243 -18.68 -15.38 -1.24
C ASN A 243 -17.19 -15.13 -1.51
N LYS A 244 -16.34 -15.80 -0.73
CA LYS A 244 -14.89 -15.66 -0.80
C LYS A 244 -14.35 -15.99 -2.19
N GLU A 245 -14.76 -17.11 -2.81
CA GLU A 245 -14.23 -17.55 -4.10
C GLU A 245 -14.54 -16.57 -5.24
N SER A 246 -15.78 -16.10 -5.34
CA SER A 246 -16.17 -15.10 -6.36
C SER A 246 -15.55 -13.72 -6.10
N PHE A 247 -15.33 -13.38 -4.84
CA PHE A 247 -14.61 -12.16 -4.48
C PHE A 247 -13.13 -12.29 -4.86
N PHE A 248 -12.50 -13.43 -4.55
CA PHE A 248 -11.09 -13.64 -4.83
C PHE A 248 -10.80 -13.69 -6.34
N SER A 249 -11.63 -14.34 -7.14
CA SER A 249 -11.46 -14.31 -8.61
C SER A 249 -11.61 -12.87 -9.14
N SER A 250 -12.72 -12.19 -8.82
CA SER A 250 -12.95 -10.82 -9.30
C SER A 250 -11.92 -9.79 -8.83
N PHE A 251 -11.30 -9.99 -7.67
CA PHE A 251 -10.29 -9.08 -7.14
C PHE A 251 -8.84 -9.49 -7.49
N PHE A 252 -8.52 -10.78 -7.63
CA PHE A 252 -7.12 -11.25 -7.71
C PHE A 252 -6.75 -11.98 -9.01
N ASP A 253 -7.67 -12.16 -9.96
CA ASP A 253 -7.41 -12.84 -11.25
C ASP A 253 -6.31 -12.19 -12.12
N LEU A 254 -5.93 -10.93 -11.86
CA LEU A 254 -4.82 -10.25 -12.55
C LEU A 254 -3.48 -10.30 -11.79
N SER A 255 -3.50 -10.67 -10.51
CA SER A 255 -2.31 -10.85 -9.65
C SER A 255 -1.83 -12.30 -9.53
N ALA A 256 -2.55 -13.23 -10.17
CA ALA A 256 -2.34 -14.67 -10.07
C ALA A 256 -0.93 -15.15 -10.51
N GLY A 257 -0.20 -14.35 -11.31
CA GLY A 257 1.17 -14.67 -11.69
C GLY A 257 2.20 -14.62 -10.54
N LYS A 258 1.90 -13.93 -9.43
CA LYS A 258 2.82 -13.78 -8.27
C LYS A 258 2.29 -14.34 -6.94
N LEU A 259 0.97 -14.57 -6.82
CA LEU A 259 0.33 -15.03 -5.56
C LEU A 259 0.48 -16.53 -5.26
N GLN A 260 0.85 -17.37 -6.24
CA GLN A 260 1.01 -18.82 -6.03
C GLN A 260 2.09 -19.17 -4.99
N PHE A 261 3.05 -18.27 -4.72
CA PHE A 261 4.11 -18.51 -3.73
C PHE A 261 3.68 -18.32 -2.27
N PHE A 262 2.65 -17.52 -1.99
CA PHE A 262 2.26 -17.21 -0.60
C PHE A 262 1.30 -18.25 0.00
N VAL A 263 0.38 -18.78 -0.80
CA VAL A 263 -0.65 -19.73 -0.32
C VAL A 263 -0.05 -21.04 0.17
N VAL A 264 1.01 -21.54 -0.49
CA VAL A 264 1.63 -22.84 -0.15
C VAL A 264 2.40 -22.79 1.17
N LYS A 265 2.98 -21.63 1.52
CA LYS A 265 3.85 -21.49 2.71
C LYS A 265 3.08 -21.24 4.01
N VAL A 266 1.92 -20.59 3.92
CA VAL A 266 1.09 -20.28 5.10
C VAL A 266 0.24 -21.48 5.53
N ILE A 267 -0.33 -22.23 4.58
CA ILE A 267 -1.12 -23.44 4.87
C ILE A 267 -0.29 -24.51 5.59
N SER A 268 1.01 -24.62 5.28
CA SER A 268 1.92 -25.56 5.94
C SER A 268 2.40 -25.10 7.33
N SER A 269 2.18 -23.83 7.70
CA SER A 269 2.59 -23.27 9.00
C SER A 269 1.46 -23.17 10.03
N ILE A 270 0.20 -23.30 9.60
CA ILE A 270 -0.99 -23.15 10.47
C ILE A 270 -1.60 -24.51 10.86
N LEU A 271 -1.22 -25.61 10.20
CA LEU A 271 -1.63 -26.95 10.60
C LEU A 271 -0.56 -27.57 11.52
N PRO A 272 -0.83 -27.83 12.81
CA PRO A 272 0.00 -28.75 13.56
C PRO A 272 -0.18 -30.13 12.92
N VAL A 273 0.93 -30.73 12.51
CA VAL A 273 0.95 -32.16 12.18
C VAL A 273 0.53 -32.88 13.46
N VAL A 274 -0.66 -33.45 13.46
CA VAL A 274 -1.08 -34.41 14.49
C VAL A 274 -0.19 -35.63 14.28
N GLU A 275 0.87 -35.74 15.07
CA GLU A 275 1.60 -37.00 15.21
C GLU A 275 0.61 -38.03 15.75
N GLY A 276 0.31 -39.02 14.91
CA GLY A 276 -0.52 -40.15 15.28
C GLY A 276 0.09 -40.88 16.47
N GLU A 277 -0.78 -41.25 17.41
CA GLU A 277 -0.51 -42.11 18.55
C GLU A 277 0.32 -43.34 18.12
N HIS A 278 1.59 -43.39 18.53
CA HIS A 278 2.30 -44.65 18.65
C HIS A 278 2.02 -45.21 20.04
N SER A 279 1.19 -46.25 20.05
CA SER A 279 0.94 -47.12 21.18
C SER A 279 2.24 -47.69 21.75
N GLU A 280 2.36 -47.56 23.07
CA GLU A 280 3.33 -48.27 23.90
C GLU A 280 3.23 -49.78 23.68
N HIS A 281 4.36 -50.46 23.47
CA HIS A 281 4.63 -51.73 24.11
C HIS A 281 6.12 -52.06 24.09
N SER A 282 6.74 -52.05 25.27
CA SER A 282 8.01 -52.70 25.52
C SER A 282 8.00 -53.24 26.95
N PRO A 283 8.27 -54.55 27.14
CA PRO A 283 8.95 -55.01 28.34
C PRO A 283 10.34 -55.55 28.02
N ARG A 284 11.27 -55.22 28.91
CA ARG A 284 12.68 -55.61 28.99
C ARG A 284 12.90 -57.13 28.94
N PRO A 285 14.11 -57.57 28.56
CA PRO A 285 14.75 -58.70 29.20
C PRO A 285 15.92 -58.25 30.09
N GLU A 286 16.11 -59.01 31.17
CA GLU A 286 17.36 -59.13 31.94
C GLU A 286 18.48 -59.76 31.09
#